data_AF-A0A8S2VQB8-F1
#
_entry.id   AF-A0A8S2VQB8-F1
#
_cell.length_a   1.000
_cell.length_b   1.000
_cell.length_c   1.000
_cell.angle_alpha   90.00
_cell.angle_beta   90.00
_cell.angle_gamma   90.00
#
_symmetry.space_group_name_H-M   'P 1'
#
loop_
_entity.id
_entity.type
_entity.pdbx_description
1 polymer ?
#
loop_
_entity_poly.entity_id
_entity_poly.type
_entity_poly.pdbx_seq_one_letter_code
_entity_poly.pdbx_strand_id
1 'polypeptide(L)'
;KSHVDLRCFLLTKLIEQRTIRLYLIDVMNLAGMNVGNQTHGNLFDIVRLLCQIDPTFPTSSVIDHPILLNCVQVIETNVNSINSKGDDNIKSTVISALHLLTNILLQNEPLPMQTNSQLSNATFLTCMFQLIENNYNDDELVMTTIKFLLSYNLRFDYPNTNPVILTLIRINEQISCRQLIERLILLFNRNIDPIEQKTTNSVIKFFADLFDDQKNASDIILLDSDRRLMIEIISRELTDRSCTDKITTAYLSLLELIFRKKTITHETCTRFDELQQSFQSYLSTEHCLNENHFIINEIIQQHNCFSLV
;
A
#
# COMPACT_ATOMS: atom_id res chain seq x y z
N LYS A 1 12.12 -12.61 -25.27
CA LYS A 1 13.24 -12.00 -24.50
C LYS A 1 14.09 -11.08 -25.38
N SER A 2 14.66 -11.52 -26.50
CA SER A 2 15.51 -10.69 -27.39
C SER A 2 14.87 -9.43 -28.04
N HIS A 3 13.56 -9.40 -28.28
CA HIS A 3 12.90 -8.24 -28.91
C HIS A 3 12.50 -7.12 -27.94
N VAL A 4 12.29 -7.44 -26.65
CA VAL A 4 11.97 -6.44 -25.62
C VAL A 4 13.24 -5.69 -25.23
N ASP A 5 14.37 -6.40 -25.12
CA ASP A 5 15.68 -5.80 -24.84
C ASP A 5 16.13 -4.82 -25.93
N LEU A 6 15.86 -5.12 -27.22
CA LEU A 6 16.20 -4.22 -28.32
C LEU A 6 15.31 -2.97 -28.35
N ARG A 7 14.01 -3.10 -28.03
CA ARG A 7 13.09 -1.95 -27.93
C ARG A 7 13.45 -1.06 -26.75
N CYS A 8 13.72 -1.64 -25.58
CA CYS A 8 14.19 -0.90 -24.41
C CYS A 8 15.54 -0.23 -24.69
N PHE A 9 16.48 -0.90 -25.36
CA PHE A 9 17.78 -0.34 -25.74
C PHE A 9 17.64 0.83 -26.73
N LEU A 10 16.80 0.70 -27.76
CA LEU A 10 16.52 1.79 -28.70
C LEU A 10 15.78 2.95 -28.03
N LEU A 11 14.82 2.68 -27.14
CA LEU A 11 14.18 3.71 -26.33
C LEU A 11 15.24 4.42 -25.47
N THR A 12 16.09 3.67 -24.77
CA THR A 12 17.16 4.21 -23.90
C THR A 12 18.09 5.14 -24.69
N LYS A 13 18.52 4.73 -25.88
CA LYS A 13 19.36 5.53 -26.78
C LYS A 13 18.64 6.75 -27.37
N LEU A 14 17.32 6.67 -27.54
CA LEU A 14 16.48 7.79 -27.94
C LEU A 14 16.28 8.79 -26.78
N ILE A 15 16.08 8.32 -25.55
CA ILE A 15 15.85 9.16 -24.35
C ILE A 15 17.12 9.87 -23.88
N GLU A 16 18.31 9.28 -24.08
CA GLU A 16 19.60 9.96 -23.87
C GLU A 16 19.70 11.26 -24.68
N GLN A 17 18.93 11.38 -25.77
CA GLN A 17 18.77 12.66 -26.46
C GLN A 17 17.78 13.54 -25.69
N ARG A 18 18.30 14.61 -25.09
CA ARG A 18 17.54 15.70 -24.42
C ARG A 18 16.31 16.17 -25.22
N THR A 19 16.37 16.05 -26.55
CA THR A 19 15.30 16.35 -27.51
C THR A 19 14.06 15.46 -27.36
N ILE A 20 14.22 14.16 -27.07
CA ILE A 20 13.09 13.23 -26.94
C ILE A 20 12.40 13.37 -25.59
N ARG A 21 13.15 13.71 -24.53
CA ARG A 21 12.56 14.14 -23.25
C ARG A 21 11.66 15.37 -23.43
N LEU A 22 12.14 16.39 -24.13
CA LEU A 22 11.35 17.60 -24.43
C LEU A 22 10.15 17.30 -25.34
N TYR A 23 10.32 16.45 -26.35
CA TYR A 23 9.21 16.06 -27.24
C TYR A 23 8.13 15.24 -26.53
N LEU A 24 8.53 14.35 -25.61
CA LEU A 24 7.58 13.66 -24.72
C LEU A 24 6.85 14.68 -23.85
N ILE A 25 7.55 15.62 -23.21
CA ILE A 25 6.91 16.69 -22.44
C ILE A 25 5.88 17.45 -23.29
N ASP A 26 6.23 17.82 -24.53
CA ASP A 26 5.31 18.52 -25.43
C ASP A 26 4.10 17.65 -25.81
N VAL A 27 4.31 16.37 -26.14
CA VAL A 27 3.22 15.41 -26.42
C VAL A 27 2.35 15.17 -25.18
N MET A 28 2.93 15.17 -23.98
CA MET A 28 2.23 14.97 -22.71
C MET A 28 1.43 16.20 -22.29
N ASN A 29 1.97 17.41 -22.52
CA ASN A 29 1.27 18.67 -22.32
C ASN A 29 0.13 18.83 -23.34
N LEU A 30 0.35 18.43 -24.59
CA LEU A 30 -0.69 18.34 -25.62
C LEU A 30 -1.72 17.25 -25.29
N ALA A 31 -1.31 16.14 -24.67
CA ALA A 31 -2.22 15.07 -24.24
C ALA A 31 -3.10 15.48 -23.06
N GLY A 32 -2.71 16.49 -22.28
CA GLY A 32 -3.61 17.18 -21.34
C GLY A 32 -4.79 17.88 -22.03
N MET A 33 -4.80 17.96 -23.38
CA MET A 33 -5.88 18.52 -24.17
C MET A 33 -6.60 17.43 -24.99
N ASN A 34 -7.75 16.95 -24.47
CA ASN A 34 -8.77 16.20 -25.22
C ASN A 34 -8.27 15.06 -26.13
N VAL A 35 -7.41 14.18 -25.62
CA VAL A 35 -7.01 12.97 -26.36
C VAL A 35 -7.81 11.77 -25.84
N GLY A 36 -8.10 10.79 -26.72
CA GLY A 36 -8.86 9.59 -26.34
C GLY A 36 -8.15 8.73 -25.29
N ASN A 37 -8.92 8.00 -24.47
CA ASN A 37 -8.42 7.16 -23.37
C ASN A 37 -7.28 6.22 -23.79
N GLN A 38 -7.36 5.60 -24.97
CA GLN A 38 -6.31 4.72 -25.48
C GLN A 38 -4.94 5.42 -25.63
N THR A 39 -4.93 6.70 -26.04
CA THR A 39 -3.70 7.47 -26.17
C THR A 39 -3.14 7.86 -24.80
N HIS A 40 -4.01 8.17 -23.82
CA HIS A 40 -3.60 8.35 -22.44
C HIS A 40 -2.95 7.08 -21.87
N GLY A 41 -3.56 5.91 -22.08
CA GLY A 41 -3.01 4.64 -21.61
C GLY A 41 -1.62 4.37 -22.16
N ASN A 42 -1.45 4.48 -23.48
CA ASN A 42 -0.14 4.32 -24.14
C ASN A 42 0.90 5.31 -23.60
N LEU A 43 0.51 6.56 -23.34
CA LEU A 43 1.40 7.59 -22.83
C LEU A 43 1.85 7.31 -21.39
N PHE A 44 0.93 6.88 -20.52
CA PHE A 44 1.28 6.45 -19.16
C PHE A 44 2.20 5.23 -19.17
N ASP A 45 1.96 4.26 -20.04
CA ASP A 45 2.81 3.08 -20.18
C ASP A 45 4.22 3.43 -20.70
N ILE A 46 4.31 4.35 -21.67
CA ILE A 46 5.62 4.84 -22.13
C ILE A 46 6.36 5.45 -20.96
N VAL A 47 5.76 6.38 -20.21
CA VAL A 47 6.43 7.01 -19.07
C VAL A 47 6.77 6.01 -17.98
N ARG A 48 5.90 5.04 -17.72
CA ARG A 48 6.19 3.95 -16.78
C ARG A 48 7.44 3.17 -17.18
N LEU A 49 7.58 2.83 -18.47
CA LEU A 49 8.78 2.17 -18.99
C LEU A 49 10.02 3.06 -18.88
N LEU A 50 9.89 4.37 -19.09
CA LEU A 50 10.98 5.33 -18.88
C LEU A 50 11.47 5.30 -17.43
N CYS A 51 10.56 5.32 -16.45
CA CYS A 51 10.91 5.24 -15.03
C CYS A 51 11.60 3.92 -14.64
N GLN A 52 11.31 2.83 -15.34
CA GLN A 52 11.97 1.53 -15.12
C GLN A 52 13.38 1.49 -15.70
N ILE A 53 13.59 2.14 -16.85
CA ILE A 53 14.89 2.21 -17.53
C ILE A 53 15.84 3.15 -16.79
N ASP A 54 15.33 4.31 -16.36
CA ASP A 54 16.09 5.33 -15.64
C ASP A 54 15.34 5.69 -14.34
N PRO A 55 15.79 5.16 -13.19
CA PRO A 55 15.20 5.47 -11.88
C PRO A 55 15.31 6.95 -11.50
N THR A 56 16.18 7.72 -12.16
CA THR A 56 16.29 9.18 -11.97
C THR A 56 15.37 9.97 -12.89
N PHE A 57 14.64 9.30 -13.80
CA PHE A 57 13.68 9.94 -14.69
C PHE A 57 12.54 10.67 -13.94
N PRO A 58 11.94 10.11 -12.87
CA PRO A 58 10.94 10.80 -12.06
C PRO A 58 11.45 12.03 -11.31
N THR A 59 12.74 11.99 -10.96
CA THR A 59 13.41 12.97 -10.10
C THR A 59 14.02 14.12 -10.90
N SER A 60 14.31 13.86 -12.18
CA SER A 60 14.54 14.89 -13.16
C SER A 60 13.25 15.72 -13.29
N SER A 61 13.37 17.04 -13.47
CA SER A 61 12.29 18.03 -13.62
C SER A 61 11.42 17.83 -14.88
N VAL A 62 11.17 16.57 -15.25
CA VAL A 62 10.68 16.06 -16.54
C VAL A 62 9.37 15.32 -16.33
N ILE A 63 9.16 14.63 -15.20
CA ILE A 63 7.80 14.22 -14.81
C ILE A 63 7.10 15.43 -14.22
N ASP A 64 6.58 16.24 -15.13
CA ASP A 64 5.81 17.42 -14.84
C ASP A 64 4.56 17.09 -14.01
N HIS A 65 4.27 17.96 -13.04
CA HIS A 65 3.02 18.03 -12.29
C HIS A 65 1.75 17.76 -13.14
N PRO A 66 1.62 18.33 -14.36
CA PRO A 66 0.57 18.00 -15.32
C PRO A 66 0.33 16.51 -15.57
N ILE A 67 1.38 15.68 -15.64
CA ILE A 67 1.27 14.25 -15.94
C ILE A 67 0.58 13.52 -14.79
N LEU A 68 0.98 13.85 -13.56
CA LEU A 68 0.41 13.26 -12.35
C LEU A 68 -1.02 13.73 -12.15
N LEU A 69 -1.29 15.00 -12.43
CA LEU A 69 -2.66 15.51 -12.44
C LEU A 69 -3.51 14.81 -13.50
N ASN A 70 -2.98 14.57 -14.71
CA ASN A 70 -3.68 13.84 -15.75
C ASN A 70 -3.97 12.40 -15.32
N CYS A 71 -3.06 11.73 -14.60
CA CYS A 71 -3.33 10.41 -14.03
C CYS A 71 -4.53 10.47 -13.08
N VAL A 72 -4.53 11.42 -12.14
CA VAL A 72 -5.64 11.62 -11.19
C VAL A 72 -6.95 11.90 -11.93
N GLN A 73 -6.95 12.84 -12.88
CA GLN A 73 -8.14 13.21 -13.66
C GLN A 73 -8.69 12.03 -14.49
N VAL A 74 -7.82 11.29 -15.18
CA VAL A 74 -8.22 10.12 -15.97
C VAL A 74 -8.86 9.07 -15.07
N ILE A 75 -8.33 8.85 -13.88
CA ILE A 75 -8.91 7.93 -12.92
C ILE A 75 -10.30 8.43 -12.47
N GLU A 76 -10.41 9.65 -11.94
CA GLU A 76 -11.67 10.20 -11.41
C GLU A 76 -12.79 10.23 -12.44
N THR A 77 -12.47 10.64 -13.67
CA THR A 77 -13.45 10.74 -14.77
C THR A 77 -13.95 9.37 -15.23
N ASN A 78 -13.13 8.33 -15.14
CA ASN A 78 -13.45 7.01 -15.69
C ASN A 78 -13.97 5.99 -14.66
N VAL A 79 -13.81 6.22 -13.35
CA VAL A 79 -14.26 5.29 -12.28
C VAL A 79 -15.74 4.91 -12.44
N ASN A 80 -16.63 5.86 -12.69
CA ASN A 80 -18.07 5.59 -12.87
C ASN A 80 -18.34 4.73 -14.11
N SER A 81 -17.55 4.89 -15.18
CA SER A 81 -17.69 4.13 -16.41
C SER A 81 -17.16 2.70 -16.24
N ILE A 82 -16.05 2.53 -15.51
CA ILE A 82 -15.54 1.21 -15.12
C ILE A 82 -16.57 0.46 -14.29
N ASN A 83 -17.10 1.10 -13.24
CA ASN A 83 -18.06 0.48 -12.33
C ASN A 83 -19.40 0.10 -12.98
N SER A 84 -19.79 0.75 -14.10
CA SER A 84 -21.10 0.54 -14.74
C SER A 84 -21.06 -0.31 -16.02
N LYS A 85 -19.98 -0.22 -16.81
CA LYS A 85 -19.93 -0.80 -18.16
C LYS A 85 -18.71 -1.67 -18.44
N GLY A 86 -17.67 -1.61 -17.60
CA GLY A 86 -16.50 -2.50 -17.72
C GLY A 86 -15.76 -2.41 -19.06
N ASP A 87 -15.55 -1.22 -19.62
CA ASP A 87 -14.79 -1.05 -20.87
C ASP A 87 -13.29 -1.36 -20.64
N ASP A 88 -12.78 -2.41 -21.29
CA ASP A 88 -11.40 -2.88 -21.13
C ASP A 88 -10.34 -1.84 -21.56
N ASN A 89 -10.63 -0.98 -22.54
CA ASN A 89 -9.68 0.07 -22.94
C ASN A 89 -9.56 1.15 -21.86
N ILE A 90 -10.70 1.53 -21.26
CA ILE A 90 -10.75 2.49 -20.16
C ILE A 90 -10.04 1.91 -18.94
N LYS A 91 -10.32 0.65 -18.63
CA LYS A 91 -9.69 -0.09 -17.53
C LYS A 91 -8.18 -0.16 -17.68
N SER A 92 -7.68 -0.57 -18.86
CA SER A 92 -6.25 -0.62 -19.15
C SER A 92 -5.56 0.74 -18.98
N THR A 93 -6.25 1.81 -19.38
CA THR A 93 -5.77 3.19 -19.21
C THR A 93 -5.64 3.57 -17.73
N VAL A 94 -6.66 3.23 -16.92
CA VAL A 94 -6.63 3.47 -15.46
C VAL A 94 -5.57 2.64 -14.76
N ILE A 95 -5.39 1.37 -15.12
CA ILE A 95 -4.32 0.51 -14.61
C ILE A 95 -2.95 1.12 -14.91
N SER A 96 -2.75 1.63 -16.13
CA SER A 96 -1.50 2.28 -16.54
C SER A 96 -1.21 3.55 -15.73
N ALA A 97 -2.24 4.38 -15.50
CA ALA A 97 -2.14 5.56 -14.65
C ALA A 97 -1.78 5.21 -13.20
N LEU A 98 -2.44 4.21 -12.61
CA LEU A 98 -2.17 3.74 -11.25
C LEU A 98 -0.77 3.17 -11.09
N HIS A 99 -0.29 2.40 -12.07
CA HIS A 99 1.08 1.92 -12.07
C HIS A 99 2.10 3.05 -12.12
N LEU A 100 1.88 4.06 -12.96
CA LEU A 100 2.76 5.21 -13.06
C LEU A 100 2.82 5.97 -11.73
N LEU A 101 1.66 6.27 -11.13
CA LEU A 101 1.58 6.91 -9.81
C LEU A 101 2.30 6.09 -8.74
N THR A 102 2.05 4.78 -8.70
CA THR A 102 2.70 3.85 -7.77
C THR A 102 4.22 3.91 -7.89
N ASN A 103 4.77 3.77 -9.10
CA ASN A 103 6.22 3.80 -9.31
C ASN A 103 6.87 5.11 -8.85
N ILE A 104 6.18 6.23 -9.01
CA ILE A 104 6.67 7.55 -8.58
C ILE A 104 6.62 7.67 -7.06
N LEU A 105 5.53 7.21 -6.43
CA LEU A 105 5.41 7.21 -4.97
C LEU A 105 6.53 6.41 -4.30
N LEU A 106 6.93 5.29 -4.90
CA LEU A 106 7.98 4.42 -4.38
C LEU A 106 9.39 5.01 -4.44
N GLN A 107 9.61 6.12 -5.17
CA GLN A 107 10.90 6.82 -5.16
C GLN A 107 11.13 7.60 -3.85
N ASN A 108 10.13 7.73 -2.98
CA ASN A 108 10.20 8.46 -1.71
C ASN A 108 10.63 9.93 -1.80
N GLU A 109 10.51 10.54 -2.98
CA GLU A 109 10.76 11.96 -3.17
C GLU A 109 9.56 12.83 -2.79
N PRO A 110 9.79 14.09 -2.35
CA PRO A 110 8.70 15.02 -2.07
C PRO A 110 7.90 15.31 -3.35
N LEU A 111 6.59 15.10 -3.29
CA LEU A 111 5.70 15.47 -4.38
C LEU A 111 5.46 16.99 -4.38
N PRO A 112 5.27 17.62 -5.55
CA PRO A 112 4.81 19.00 -5.60
C PRO A 112 3.49 19.20 -4.86
N MET A 113 3.32 20.36 -4.22
CA MET A 113 2.18 20.61 -3.31
C MET A 113 0.82 20.37 -3.95
N GLN A 114 0.61 20.74 -5.22
CA GLN A 114 -0.70 20.57 -5.86
C GLN A 114 -0.98 19.11 -6.30
N THR A 115 0.04 18.32 -6.64
CA THR A 115 -0.15 16.86 -6.83
C THR A 115 -0.48 16.21 -5.50
N ASN A 116 0.27 16.56 -4.44
CA ASN A 116 0.02 16.02 -3.10
C ASN A 116 -1.39 16.39 -2.60
N SER A 117 -1.86 17.62 -2.85
CA SER A 117 -3.21 18.03 -2.48
C SER A 117 -4.29 17.23 -3.22
N GLN A 118 -4.10 16.96 -4.52
CA GLN A 118 -5.03 16.13 -5.29
C GLN A 118 -5.01 14.66 -4.86
N LEU A 119 -3.84 14.06 -4.59
CA LEU A 119 -3.78 12.67 -4.09
C LEU A 119 -4.34 12.54 -2.66
N SER A 120 -4.20 13.59 -1.84
CA SER A 120 -4.81 13.65 -0.51
C SER A 120 -6.31 13.99 -0.55
N ASN A 121 -6.85 14.31 -1.74
CA ASN A 121 -8.25 14.65 -1.89
C ASN A 121 -9.11 13.42 -1.56
N ALA A 122 -10.03 13.61 -0.63
CA ALA A 122 -10.89 12.56 -0.16
C ALA A 122 -11.83 12.04 -1.27
N THR A 123 -12.13 12.83 -2.32
CA THR A 123 -12.87 12.36 -3.50
C THR A 123 -12.07 11.35 -4.30
N PHE A 124 -10.80 11.65 -4.58
CA PHE A 124 -9.91 10.74 -5.31
C PHE A 124 -9.70 9.43 -4.55
N LEU A 125 -9.45 9.50 -3.24
CA LEU A 125 -9.32 8.29 -2.40
C LEU A 125 -10.64 7.50 -2.34
N THR A 126 -11.80 8.17 -2.30
CA THR A 126 -13.10 7.50 -2.44
C THR A 126 -13.18 6.73 -3.77
N CYS A 127 -12.72 7.30 -4.88
CA CYS A 127 -12.65 6.58 -6.16
C CYS A 127 -11.78 5.32 -6.07
N MET A 128 -10.65 5.36 -5.35
CA MET A 128 -9.79 4.18 -5.15
C MET A 128 -10.51 3.06 -4.41
N PHE A 129 -11.20 3.40 -3.32
CA PHE A 129 -11.98 2.41 -2.57
C PHE A 129 -13.13 1.85 -3.43
N GLN A 130 -13.82 2.69 -4.20
CA GLN A 130 -14.86 2.24 -5.12
C GLN A 130 -14.34 1.30 -6.20
N LEU A 131 -13.14 1.54 -6.75
CA LEU A 131 -12.55 0.64 -7.74
C LEU A 131 -12.32 -0.76 -7.16
N ILE A 132 -11.90 -0.85 -5.89
CA ILE A 132 -11.68 -2.12 -5.21
C ILE A 132 -13.00 -2.81 -4.90
N GLU A 133 -13.94 -2.12 -4.26
CA GLU A 133 -15.18 -2.73 -3.79
C GLU A 133 -16.13 -3.10 -4.94
N ASN A 134 -16.22 -2.30 -6.00
CA ASN A 134 -17.14 -2.56 -7.11
C ASN A 134 -16.60 -3.53 -8.16
N ASN A 135 -15.28 -3.77 -8.21
CA ASN A 135 -14.64 -4.59 -9.24
C ASN A 135 -13.88 -5.78 -8.65
N TYR A 136 -14.35 -6.34 -7.53
CA TYR A 136 -13.67 -7.40 -6.76
C TYR A 136 -13.27 -8.67 -7.55
N ASN A 137 -13.90 -8.91 -8.70
CA ASN A 137 -13.58 -10.02 -9.61
C ASN A 137 -12.42 -9.71 -10.58
N ASP A 138 -12.04 -8.44 -10.72
CA ASP A 138 -10.95 -8.00 -11.60
C ASP A 138 -9.65 -7.91 -10.81
N ASP A 139 -8.94 -9.04 -10.72
CA ASP A 139 -7.74 -9.16 -9.91
C ASP A 139 -6.65 -8.15 -10.30
N GLU A 140 -6.50 -7.83 -11.59
CA GLU A 140 -5.47 -6.90 -12.05
C GLU A 140 -5.77 -5.46 -11.60
N LEU A 141 -6.99 -4.98 -11.85
CA LEU A 141 -7.41 -3.64 -11.44
C LEU A 141 -7.36 -3.49 -9.92
N VAL A 142 -7.92 -4.45 -9.18
CA VAL A 142 -7.99 -4.42 -7.72
C VAL A 142 -6.58 -4.42 -7.12
N MET A 143 -5.71 -5.35 -7.55
CA MET A 143 -4.36 -5.43 -7.00
C MET A 143 -3.52 -4.20 -7.35
N THR A 144 -3.69 -3.62 -8.54
CA THR A 144 -3.01 -2.39 -8.92
C THR A 144 -3.47 -1.21 -8.06
N THR A 145 -4.76 -1.14 -7.76
CA THR A 145 -5.33 -0.10 -6.88
C THR A 145 -4.86 -0.28 -5.44
N ILE A 146 -4.80 -1.52 -4.93
CA ILE A 146 -4.24 -1.83 -3.60
C ILE A 146 -2.76 -1.42 -3.51
N LYS A 147 -1.95 -1.73 -4.53
CA LYS A 147 -0.54 -1.30 -4.58
C LYS A 147 -0.40 0.21 -4.52
N PHE A 148 -1.23 0.95 -5.26
CA PHE A 148 -1.26 2.40 -5.17
C PHE A 148 -1.55 2.88 -3.73
N LEU A 149 -2.62 2.36 -3.11
CA LEU A 149 -2.99 2.75 -1.74
C LEU A 149 -1.90 2.44 -0.72
N LEU A 150 -1.30 1.26 -0.78
CA LEU A 150 -0.20 0.85 0.11
C LEU A 150 1.05 1.72 -0.08
N SER A 151 1.40 2.01 -1.33
CA SER A 151 2.54 2.89 -1.65
C SER A 151 2.31 4.31 -1.16
N TYR A 152 1.08 4.81 -1.29
CA TYR A 152 0.73 6.13 -0.78
C TYR A 152 0.71 6.17 0.74
N ASN A 153 0.17 5.12 1.37
CA ASN A 153 0.12 4.96 2.83
C ASN A 153 1.51 4.99 3.47
N LEU A 154 2.53 4.40 2.83
CA LEU A 154 3.91 4.38 3.30
C LEU A 154 4.53 5.77 3.51
N ARG A 155 3.98 6.82 2.91
CA ARG A 155 4.50 8.19 3.00
C ARG A 155 4.11 8.93 4.28
N PHE A 156 3.27 8.34 5.13
CA PHE A 156 2.74 8.98 6.33
C PHE A 156 3.29 8.31 7.57
N ASP A 157 3.98 9.07 8.43
CA ASP A 157 4.48 8.54 9.71
C ASP A 157 3.41 8.50 10.80
N TYR A 158 2.34 9.29 10.66
CA TYR A 158 1.31 9.46 11.68
C TYR A 158 -0.09 9.09 11.14
N PRO A 159 -0.77 8.10 11.74
CA PRO A 159 -2.08 7.65 11.28
C PRO A 159 -3.16 8.73 11.32
N ASN A 160 -3.14 9.58 12.35
CA ASN A 160 -4.15 10.63 12.57
C ASN A 160 -4.16 11.72 11.50
N THR A 161 -3.08 11.84 10.71
CA THR A 161 -2.97 12.76 9.57
C THR A 161 -2.96 12.03 8.23
N ASN A 162 -3.10 10.70 8.25
CA ASN A 162 -3.03 9.86 7.06
C ASN A 162 -4.36 9.91 6.29
N PRO A 163 -4.41 10.54 5.10
CA PRO A 163 -5.64 10.71 4.34
C PRO A 163 -6.24 9.36 3.89
N VAL A 164 -5.43 8.30 3.73
CA VAL A 164 -5.90 6.96 3.37
C VAL A 164 -6.78 6.41 4.49
N ILE A 165 -6.28 6.40 5.73
CA ILE A 165 -7.01 5.90 6.90
C ILE A 165 -8.24 6.76 7.19
N LEU A 166 -8.07 8.08 7.18
CA LEU A 166 -9.18 9.02 7.42
C LEU A 166 -10.30 8.89 6.39
N THR A 167 -9.96 8.68 5.11
CA THR A 167 -10.97 8.49 4.05
C THR A 167 -11.61 7.11 4.15
N LEU A 168 -10.84 6.07 4.47
CA LEU A 168 -11.33 4.71 4.68
C LEU A 168 -12.43 4.66 5.75
N ILE A 169 -12.21 5.29 6.90
CA ILE A 169 -13.22 5.39 7.98
C ILE A 169 -14.52 6.00 7.44
N ARG A 170 -14.40 7.15 6.76
CA ARG A 170 -15.55 7.90 6.24
C ARG A 170 -16.33 7.14 5.18
N ILE A 171 -15.64 6.46 4.27
CA ILE A 171 -16.27 5.80 3.12
C ILE A 171 -16.84 4.43 3.47
N ASN A 172 -16.31 3.77 4.51
CA ASN A 172 -16.80 2.47 4.95
C ASN A 172 -18.28 2.51 5.37
N GLU A 173 -18.74 3.63 5.94
CA GLU A 173 -20.15 3.87 6.26
C GLU A 173 -21.05 3.91 5.01
N GLN A 174 -20.48 4.18 3.83
CA GLN A 174 -21.24 4.38 2.59
C GLN A 174 -21.24 3.14 1.69
N ILE A 175 -20.10 2.46 1.51
CA ILE A 175 -19.97 1.37 0.53
C ILE A 175 -19.40 0.05 1.08
N SER A 176 -19.12 -0.07 2.39
CA SER A 176 -18.45 -1.21 3.02
C SER A 176 -17.14 -1.62 2.34
N CYS A 177 -16.01 -1.36 3.00
CA CYS A 177 -14.68 -1.65 2.45
C CYS A 177 -14.23 -3.10 2.68
N ARG A 178 -15.14 -4.06 2.53
CA ARG A 178 -14.91 -5.46 2.93
C ARG A 178 -13.94 -6.16 2.00
N GLN A 179 -14.01 -5.91 0.70
CA GLN A 179 -13.13 -6.53 -0.30
C GLN A 179 -11.69 -6.08 -0.10
N LEU A 180 -11.46 -4.80 0.18
CA LEU A 180 -10.14 -4.29 0.55
C LEU A 180 -9.57 -5.06 1.75
N ILE A 181 -10.34 -5.17 2.84
CA ILE A 181 -9.86 -5.81 4.07
C ILE A 181 -9.60 -7.31 3.87
N GLU A 182 -10.46 -8.02 3.16
CA GLU A 182 -10.24 -9.44 2.82
C GLU A 182 -8.95 -9.61 2.02
N ARG A 183 -8.71 -8.78 0.99
CA ARG A 183 -7.50 -8.84 0.18
C ARG A 183 -6.25 -8.51 0.99
N LEU A 184 -6.29 -7.52 1.88
CA LEU A 184 -5.18 -7.18 2.76
C LEU A 184 -4.87 -8.29 3.77
N ILE A 185 -5.90 -8.91 4.37
CA ILE A 185 -5.72 -10.06 5.27
C ILE A 185 -5.15 -11.26 4.51
N LEU A 186 -5.57 -11.49 3.26
CA LEU A 186 -5.00 -12.55 2.42
C LEU A 186 -3.52 -12.31 2.12
N LEU A 187 -3.12 -11.06 1.81
CA LEU A 187 -1.71 -10.70 1.62
C LEU A 187 -0.91 -10.89 2.92
N PHE A 188 -1.47 -10.46 4.05
CA PHE A 188 -0.89 -10.61 5.38
C PHE A 188 -0.68 -12.08 5.74
N ASN A 189 -1.69 -12.93 5.54
CA ASN A 189 -1.60 -14.37 5.79
C ASN A 189 -0.55 -15.07 4.91
N ARG A 190 -0.33 -14.57 3.70
CA ARG A 190 0.68 -15.11 2.77
C ARG A 190 2.08 -14.53 2.99
N ASN A 191 2.24 -13.55 3.89
CA ASN A 191 3.46 -12.76 4.08
C ASN A 191 3.97 -12.13 2.78
N ILE A 192 3.07 -11.74 1.90
CA ILE A 192 3.40 -11.10 0.62
C ILE A 192 3.24 -9.59 0.78
N ASP A 193 4.34 -8.85 0.66
CA ASP A 193 4.30 -7.41 0.47
C ASP A 193 4.22 -7.12 -1.04
N PRO A 194 3.08 -6.63 -1.57
CA PRO A 194 2.94 -6.35 -2.99
C PRO A 194 3.80 -5.19 -3.50
N ILE A 195 4.42 -4.43 -2.59
CA ILE A 195 5.32 -3.31 -2.89
C ILE A 195 6.79 -3.73 -2.87
N GLU A 196 7.13 -4.80 -2.13
CA GLU A 196 8.48 -5.36 -2.02
C GLU A 196 9.55 -4.32 -1.63
N GLN A 197 9.18 -3.26 -0.89
CA GLN A 197 10.15 -2.30 -0.36
C GLN A 197 10.94 -2.93 0.79
N LYS A 198 12.28 -2.85 0.71
CA LYS A 198 13.20 -3.56 1.63
C LYS A 198 13.16 -3.08 3.08
N THR A 199 12.59 -1.90 3.36
CA THR A 199 12.70 -1.26 4.69
C THR A 199 11.48 -1.48 5.57
N THR A 200 10.28 -1.44 4.99
CA THR A 200 9.02 -1.47 5.75
C THR A 200 7.99 -2.27 4.97
N ASN A 201 7.41 -3.31 5.60
CA ASN A 201 6.35 -4.08 4.97
C ASN A 201 5.08 -3.23 4.86
N SER A 202 4.63 -2.97 3.62
CA SER A 202 3.52 -2.04 3.36
C SER A 202 2.19 -2.47 3.96
N VAL A 203 1.93 -3.78 4.00
CA VAL A 203 0.69 -4.38 4.55
C VAL A 203 0.69 -4.31 6.07
N ILE A 204 1.81 -4.68 6.71
CA ILE A 204 1.94 -4.58 8.18
C ILE A 204 1.80 -3.12 8.61
N LYS A 205 2.45 -2.20 7.90
CA LYS A 205 2.36 -0.76 8.17
C LYS A 205 0.93 -0.24 8.04
N PHE A 206 0.21 -0.64 7.00
CA PHE A 206 -1.19 -0.26 6.83
C PHE A 206 -2.07 -0.70 8.01
N PHE A 207 -1.91 -1.96 8.46
CA PHE A 207 -2.63 -2.43 9.64
C PHE A 207 -2.20 -1.71 10.92
N ALA A 208 -0.91 -1.46 11.10
CA ALA A 208 -0.41 -0.70 12.25
C ALA A 208 -1.06 0.68 12.32
N ASP A 209 -1.14 1.41 11.19
CA ASP A 209 -1.84 2.69 11.15
C ASP A 209 -3.32 2.58 11.52
N LEU A 210 -3.98 1.50 11.09
CA LEU A 210 -5.39 1.28 11.37
C LEU A 210 -5.66 1.04 12.87
N PHE A 211 -4.75 0.37 13.57
CA PHE A 211 -4.85 0.12 15.02
C PHE A 211 -4.38 1.30 15.88
N ASP A 212 -3.39 2.06 15.42
CA ASP A 212 -2.83 3.20 16.16
C ASP A 212 -3.67 4.50 15.98
N ASP A 213 -4.62 4.52 15.05
CA ASP A 213 -5.52 5.66 14.85
C ASP A 213 -6.41 5.98 16.08
N GLN A 214 -6.52 7.27 16.39
CA GLN A 214 -7.27 7.79 17.53
C GLN A 214 -8.79 7.73 17.35
N LYS A 215 -9.29 7.59 16.13
CA LYS A 215 -10.73 7.51 15.83
C LYS A 215 -11.26 6.07 15.89
N ASN A 216 -10.49 5.15 16.47
CA ASN A 216 -10.81 3.73 16.56
C ASN A 216 -11.13 3.13 15.18
N ALA A 217 -10.35 3.51 14.17
CA ALA A 217 -10.51 3.01 12.80
C ALA A 217 -10.57 1.48 12.74
N SER A 218 -9.71 0.79 13.50
CA SER A 218 -9.75 -0.66 13.63
C SER A 218 -11.11 -1.20 14.04
N ASP A 219 -11.83 -0.53 14.95
CA ASP A 219 -13.14 -0.96 15.48
C ASP A 219 -14.27 -0.77 14.46
N ILE A 220 -14.14 0.25 13.62
CA ILE A 220 -15.10 0.58 12.55
C ILE A 220 -14.92 -0.34 11.35
N ILE A 221 -13.67 -0.66 11.01
CA ILE A 221 -13.30 -1.32 9.75
C ILE A 221 -13.20 -2.84 9.88
N LEU A 222 -12.62 -3.35 10.97
CA LEU A 222 -12.33 -4.77 11.14
C LEU A 222 -13.46 -5.48 11.90
N LEU A 223 -13.73 -6.73 11.52
CA LEU A 223 -14.57 -7.63 12.28
C LEU A 223 -13.76 -8.29 13.39
N ASP A 224 -14.46 -8.78 14.42
CA ASP A 224 -13.82 -9.57 15.48
C ASP A 224 -13.21 -10.88 14.98
N SER A 225 -13.71 -11.44 13.88
CA SER A 225 -13.08 -12.56 13.19
C SER A 225 -11.76 -12.17 12.54
N ASP A 226 -11.68 -10.98 11.94
CA ASP A 226 -10.46 -10.50 11.28
C ASP A 226 -9.34 -10.32 12.30
N ARG A 227 -9.63 -9.65 13.43
CA ARG A 227 -8.65 -9.44 14.51
C ARG A 227 -8.12 -10.76 15.06
N ARG A 228 -9.00 -11.74 15.30
CA ARG A 228 -8.60 -13.08 15.77
C ARG A 228 -7.69 -13.78 14.76
N LEU A 229 -8.07 -13.77 13.48
CA LEU A 229 -7.25 -14.33 12.41
C LEU A 229 -5.88 -13.63 12.31
N MET A 230 -5.83 -12.30 12.45
CA MET A 230 -4.56 -11.57 12.46
C MET A 230 -3.66 -12.00 13.62
N ILE A 231 -4.20 -12.15 14.84
CA ILE A 231 -3.45 -12.67 15.99
C ILE A 231 -2.92 -14.08 15.72
N GLU A 232 -3.73 -14.96 15.12
CA GLU A 232 -3.31 -16.32 14.75
C GLU A 232 -2.17 -16.32 13.71
N ILE A 233 -2.23 -15.44 12.72
CA ILE A 233 -1.19 -15.25 11.71
C ILE A 233 0.09 -14.74 12.39
N ILE A 234 0.00 -13.68 13.21
CA ILE A 234 1.16 -13.12 13.91
C ILE A 234 1.82 -14.18 14.80
N SER A 235 1.04 -14.93 15.58
CA SER A 235 1.56 -16.01 16.41
C SER A 235 2.34 -17.04 15.57
N ARG A 236 1.87 -17.36 14.35
CA ARG A 236 2.61 -18.24 13.40
C ARG A 236 3.94 -17.65 12.97
N GLU A 237 3.91 -16.38 12.60
CA GLU A 237 5.10 -15.72 12.09
C GLU A 237 6.16 -15.58 13.18
N LEU A 238 5.75 -15.32 14.42
CA LEU A 238 6.68 -15.24 15.54
C LEU A 238 7.26 -16.61 15.94
N THR A 239 6.52 -17.72 15.78
CA THR A 239 7.11 -19.05 16.03
C THR A 239 8.18 -19.41 15.00
N ASP A 240 8.00 -18.98 13.74
CA ASP A 240 8.85 -19.40 12.63
C ASP A 240 10.04 -18.46 12.38
N ARG A 241 9.96 -17.20 12.82
CA ARG A 241 10.96 -16.17 12.55
C ARG A 241 12.02 -16.04 13.64
N SER A 242 13.18 -15.54 13.23
CA SER A 242 14.27 -15.16 14.16
C SER A 242 13.92 -13.86 14.89
N CYS A 243 14.35 -13.77 16.15
CA CYS A 243 14.26 -12.56 16.96
C CYS A 243 15.24 -11.44 16.52
N THR A 244 16.09 -11.71 15.52
CA THR A 244 17.02 -10.76 14.88
C THR A 244 16.45 -10.07 13.64
N ASP A 245 15.30 -10.53 13.13
CA ASP A 245 14.67 -10.01 11.91
C ASP A 245 13.87 -8.73 12.22
N LYS A 246 14.03 -7.70 11.39
CA LYS A 246 13.27 -6.44 11.51
C LYS A 246 11.78 -6.64 11.24
N ILE A 247 11.42 -7.63 10.42
CA ILE A 247 10.02 -7.96 10.18
C ILE A 247 9.37 -8.50 11.47
N THR A 248 10.12 -9.25 12.30
CA THR A 248 9.67 -9.70 13.62
C THR A 248 9.30 -8.51 14.50
N THR A 249 10.10 -7.44 14.48
CA THR A 249 9.79 -6.19 15.18
C THR A 249 8.47 -5.59 14.69
N ALA A 250 8.25 -5.55 13.38
CA ALA A 250 7.00 -5.03 12.82
C ALA A 250 5.77 -5.86 13.24
N TYR A 251 5.88 -7.19 13.29
CA TYR A 251 4.81 -8.06 13.80
C TYR A 251 4.56 -7.86 15.30
N LEU A 252 5.60 -7.75 16.11
CA LEU A 252 5.48 -7.47 17.55
C LEU A 252 4.83 -6.11 17.81
N SER A 253 5.24 -5.06 17.08
CA SER A 253 4.62 -3.74 17.18
C SER A 253 3.14 -3.77 16.79
N LEU A 254 2.80 -4.46 15.70
CA LEU A 254 1.39 -4.63 15.30
C LEU A 254 0.59 -5.41 16.36
N LEU A 255 1.19 -6.44 16.96
CA LEU A 255 0.56 -7.22 18.02
C LEU A 255 0.28 -6.38 19.26
N GLU A 256 1.23 -5.56 19.69
CA GLU A 256 1.07 -4.62 20.80
C GLU A 256 -0.11 -3.66 20.55
N LEU A 257 -0.20 -3.10 19.34
CA LEU A 257 -1.29 -2.20 18.95
C LEU A 257 -2.66 -2.90 18.97
N ILE A 258 -2.74 -4.15 18.50
CA ILE A 258 -3.97 -4.95 18.56
C ILE A 258 -4.39 -5.17 20.01
N PHE A 259 -3.43 -5.50 20.88
CA PHE A 259 -3.66 -5.83 22.29
C PHE A 259 -4.03 -4.61 23.13
N ARG A 260 -3.48 -3.43 22.82
CA ARG A 260 -3.87 -2.17 23.45
C ARG A 260 -5.36 -1.86 23.30
N LYS A 261 -5.97 -2.25 22.17
CA LYS A 261 -7.40 -2.01 21.89
C LYS A 261 -8.32 -3.08 22.48
N LYS A 262 -7.83 -4.31 22.74
CA LYS A 262 -8.68 -5.41 23.21
C LYS A 262 -7.93 -6.33 24.18
N THR A 263 -8.54 -6.56 25.34
CA THR A 263 -8.03 -7.51 26.33
C THR A 263 -7.98 -8.92 25.76
N ILE A 264 -6.79 -9.53 25.80
CA ILE A 264 -6.58 -10.91 25.37
C ILE A 264 -7.00 -11.85 26.47
N THR A 265 -7.66 -12.92 26.06
CA THR A 265 -8.00 -14.07 26.88
C THR A 265 -7.65 -15.34 26.11
N HIS A 266 -7.51 -16.46 26.82
CA HIS A 266 -7.36 -17.78 26.16
C HIS A 266 -8.56 -18.10 25.22
N GLU A 267 -9.72 -17.49 25.44
CA GLU A 267 -10.90 -17.65 24.58
C GLU A 267 -10.79 -16.85 23.27
N THR A 268 -10.02 -15.75 23.27
CA THR A 268 -9.87 -14.86 22.11
C THR A 268 -8.60 -15.12 21.31
N CYS A 269 -7.60 -15.78 21.91
CA CYS A 269 -6.38 -16.22 21.25
C CYS A 269 -6.18 -17.74 21.44
N THR A 270 -6.50 -18.52 20.41
CA THR A 270 -6.35 -19.98 20.41
C THR A 270 -4.90 -20.44 20.51
N ARG A 271 -3.96 -19.61 20.04
CA ARG A 271 -2.51 -19.88 20.02
C ARG A 271 -1.75 -19.10 21.11
N PHE A 272 -2.41 -18.85 22.24
CA PHE A 272 -1.84 -18.09 23.36
C PHE A 272 -0.55 -18.73 23.90
N ASP A 273 -0.56 -20.06 24.10
CA ASP A 273 0.58 -20.79 24.67
C ASP A 273 1.81 -20.73 23.73
N GLU A 274 1.60 -20.83 22.42
CA GLU A 274 2.66 -20.74 21.42
C GLU A 274 3.27 -19.33 21.36
N LEU A 275 2.43 -18.31 21.51
CA LEU A 275 2.88 -16.93 21.59
C LEU A 275 3.72 -16.69 22.85
N GLN A 276 3.29 -17.21 24.00
CA GLN A 276 4.03 -17.13 25.25
C GLN A 276 5.38 -17.84 25.17
N GLN A 277 5.43 -19.03 24.57
CA GLN A 277 6.69 -19.75 24.32
C GLN A 277 7.62 -18.96 23.39
N SER A 278 7.08 -18.33 22.35
CA SER A 278 7.85 -17.47 21.45
C SER A 278 8.46 -16.27 22.18
N PHE A 279 7.70 -15.63 23.07
CA PHE A 279 8.20 -14.53 23.91
C PHE A 279 9.32 -15.00 24.86
N GLN A 280 9.16 -16.14 25.53
CA GLN A 280 10.20 -16.72 26.39
C GLN A 280 11.49 -17.04 25.60
N SER A 281 11.34 -17.64 24.43
CA SER A 281 12.46 -17.93 23.52
C SER A 281 13.19 -16.65 23.11
N TYR A 282 12.46 -15.61 22.74
CA TYR A 282 13.05 -14.35 22.32
C TYR A 282 13.75 -13.61 23.46
N LEU A 283 13.14 -13.56 24.64
CA LEU A 283 13.70 -12.93 25.84
C LEU A 283 14.97 -13.64 26.35
N SER A 284 15.04 -14.96 26.19
CA SER A 284 16.23 -15.75 26.58
C SER A 284 17.36 -15.72 25.54
N THR A 285 17.10 -15.22 24.33
CA THR A 285 18.11 -15.15 23.26
C THR A 285 18.96 -13.89 23.38
N GLU A 286 20.29 -14.06 23.58
CA GLU A 286 21.24 -12.95 23.78
C GLU A 286 21.37 -12.00 22.57
N HIS A 287 21.15 -12.49 21.35
CA HIS A 287 21.29 -11.71 20.11
C HIS A 287 19.97 -11.14 19.59
N CYS A 288 18.89 -11.21 20.37
CA CYS A 288 17.62 -10.60 20.00
C CYS A 288 17.75 -9.07 19.85
N LEU A 289 16.98 -8.48 18.92
CA LEU A 289 16.91 -7.02 18.83
C LEU A 289 16.33 -6.44 20.13
N ASN A 290 16.99 -5.43 20.70
CA ASN A 290 16.54 -4.75 21.93
C ASN A 290 15.09 -4.23 21.81
N GLU A 291 14.70 -3.80 20.62
CA GLU A 291 13.34 -3.35 20.30
C GLU A 291 12.31 -4.47 20.53
N ASN A 292 12.64 -5.70 20.14
CA ASN A 292 11.77 -6.86 20.35
C ASN A 292 11.62 -7.17 21.84
N HIS A 293 12.72 -7.15 22.60
CA HIS A 293 12.65 -7.32 24.06
C HIS A 293 11.79 -6.24 24.72
N PHE A 294 11.95 -4.98 24.30
CA PHE A 294 11.17 -3.87 24.82
C PHE A 294 9.67 -4.07 24.57
N ILE A 295 9.28 -4.34 23.32
CA ILE A 295 7.86 -4.53 22.95
C ILE A 295 7.25 -5.72 23.68
N ILE A 296 7.98 -6.84 23.77
CA ILE A 296 7.49 -8.04 24.47
C ILE A 296 7.25 -7.74 25.95
N ASN A 297 8.20 -7.07 26.61
CA ASN A 297 8.06 -6.70 28.01
C ASN A 297 6.89 -5.74 28.24
N GLU A 298 6.67 -4.77 27.34
CA GLU A 298 5.48 -3.90 27.37
C GLU A 298 4.19 -4.71 27.28
N ILE A 299 4.08 -5.64 26.31
CA ILE A 299 2.91 -6.51 26.15
C ILE A 299 2.65 -7.30 27.44
N ILE A 300 3.67 -7.90 28.03
CA ILE A 300 3.53 -8.70 29.25
C ILE A 300 3.10 -7.84 30.45
N GLN A 301 3.67 -6.64 30.60
CA GLN A 301 3.30 -5.73 31.69
C GLN A 301 1.86 -5.24 31.56
N GLN A 302 1.39 -5.00 30.34
CA GLN A 302 0.03 -4.52 30.08
C GLN A 302 -1.01 -5.66 30.18
N HIS A 303 -0.60 -6.92 29.97
CA HIS A 303 -1.49 -8.07 29.92
C HIS A 303 -1.06 -9.18 30.90
N ASN A 304 -1.67 -9.15 32.09
CA ASN A 304 -1.45 -10.12 33.20
C ASN A 304 -1.67 -11.60 32.85
N CYS A 305 -2.21 -11.93 31.67
CA CYS A 305 -2.39 -13.30 31.21
C CYS A 305 -1.06 -13.96 30.80
N PHE A 306 -0.03 -13.20 30.41
CA PHE A 306 1.29 -13.75 30.10
C PHE A 306 2.07 -13.98 31.39
N SER A 307 2.07 -15.21 31.90
CA SER A 307 2.86 -15.59 33.07
C SER A 307 4.24 -16.10 32.64
N LEU A 308 5.24 -15.23 32.63
CA LEU A 308 6.62 -15.70 32.50
C LEU A 308 7.04 -16.34 33.83
N VAL A 309 6.89 -17.67 33.92
CA VAL A 309 7.55 -18.50 34.96
C VAL A 309 9.01 -18.68 34.59
#